data_AF-A0A9X9PRV2-F1
#
_entry.id   AF-A0A9X9PRV2-F1
#
_cell.length_a   1.000
_cell.length_b   1.000
_cell.length_c   1.000
_cell.angle_alpha   90.00
_cell.angle_beta   90.00
_cell.angle_gamma   90.00
#
_symmetry.space_group_name_H-M   'P 1'
#
loop_
_entity.id
_entity.type
_entity.pdbx_description
1 polymer ?
#
loop_
_entity_poly.entity_id
_entity_poly.type
_entity_poly.pdbx_seq_one_letter_code
_entity_poly.pdbx_strand_id
1 'polypeptide(L)'
;MSTRELALRTLHLKLCPSPASFSQRREVLRTISTYGEVTMFRSLKYHPICPISDAFMVIFATPAAAQELLNASPVIYRVVSSDPRTQTTASKHTEFEQIFTINASSSSFNHKKFLGSRFTNPLHGPFFPVHTSKSFIGSALSRHISKDSIRAAGLLDWESDRGRGILRIRSKENIETPGIMARDIFAVQESENKKN
;
A
#
# COMPACT_ATOMS: atom_id res chain seq x y z
N MET A 1 -11.21 20.98 12.22
CA MET A 1 -11.76 20.14 11.13
C MET A 1 -12.60 19.04 11.74
N SER A 2 -13.92 19.05 11.52
CA SER A 2 -14.81 17.99 12.02
C SER A 2 -14.77 16.77 11.08
N THR A 3 -14.96 15.55 11.59
CA THR A 3 -14.96 14.35 10.74
C THR A 3 -16.12 14.33 9.72
N ARG A 4 -17.23 15.01 10.05
CA ARG A 4 -18.38 15.15 9.15
C ARG A 4 -18.03 16.05 7.96
N GLU A 5 -17.33 17.14 8.23
CA GLU A 5 -16.85 18.08 7.21
C GLU A 5 -15.85 17.40 6.27
N LEU A 6 -14.95 16.57 6.81
CA LEU A 6 -14.01 15.80 6.02
C LEU A 6 -14.71 14.78 5.10
N ALA A 7 -15.78 14.14 5.58
CA ALA A 7 -16.57 13.20 4.79
C ALA A 7 -17.22 13.87 3.58
N LEU A 8 -17.73 15.10 3.73
CA LEU A 8 -18.33 15.86 2.62
C LEU A 8 -17.33 16.26 1.53
N ARG A 9 -16.05 16.35 1.88
CA ARG A 9 -14.95 16.68 0.95
C ARG A 9 -14.35 15.45 0.28
N THR A 10 -14.71 14.25 0.75
CA THR A 10 -14.10 12.99 0.35
C THR A 10 -14.94 12.29 -0.71
N LEU A 11 -14.33 12.00 -1.86
CA LEU A 11 -14.95 11.30 -2.97
C LEU A 11 -14.20 10.01 -3.29
N HIS A 12 -14.95 9.00 -3.73
CA HIS A 12 -14.40 7.84 -4.41
C HIS A 12 -14.43 8.07 -5.91
N LEU A 13 -13.30 7.86 -6.56
CA LEU A 13 -13.19 7.92 -8.01
C LEU A 13 -12.95 6.53 -8.55
N LYS A 14 -13.70 6.15 -9.58
CA LYS A 14 -13.45 4.95 -10.38
C LYS A 14 -13.06 5.36 -11.78
N LEU A 15 -11.87 4.94 -12.20
CA LEU A 15 -11.31 5.28 -13.50
C LEU A 15 -11.46 4.10 -14.46
N CYS A 16 -11.89 4.40 -15.68
CA CYS A 16 -11.95 3.43 -16.76
C CYS A 16 -11.39 4.06 -18.04
N PRO A 17 -10.34 3.49 -18.66
CA PRO A 17 -9.51 2.37 -18.20
C PRO A 17 -8.53 2.73 -17.06
N SER A 18 -7.87 1.73 -16.46
CA SER A 18 -6.90 1.93 -15.37
C SER A 18 -5.62 2.64 -15.87
N PRO A 19 -5.20 3.76 -15.26
CA PRO A 19 -4.03 4.50 -15.73
C PRO A 19 -2.71 3.77 -15.38
N ALA A 20 -2.05 3.26 -16.41
CA ALA A 20 -0.80 2.50 -16.29
C ALA A 20 0.45 3.39 -16.25
N SER A 21 0.47 4.47 -17.03
CA SER A 21 1.61 5.39 -17.15
C SER A 21 1.54 6.57 -16.20
N PHE A 22 2.70 7.17 -15.91
CA PHE A 22 2.79 8.41 -15.13
C PHE A 22 2.10 9.58 -15.83
N SER A 23 2.22 9.69 -17.16
CA SER A 23 1.55 10.74 -17.95
C SER A 23 0.02 10.67 -17.77
N GLN A 24 -0.54 9.48 -17.92
CA GLN A 24 -1.97 9.21 -17.73
C GLN A 24 -2.43 9.59 -16.31
N ARG A 25 -1.68 9.20 -15.28
CA ARG A 25 -2.01 9.52 -13.88
C ARG A 25 -1.90 11.01 -13.56
N ARG A 26 -0.94 11.72 -14.17
CA ARG A 26 -0.79 13.16 -14.00
C ARG A 26 -1.97 13.92 -14.61
N GLU A 27 -2.44 13.49 -15.78
CA GLU A 27 -3.62 14.09 -16.42
C GLU A 27 -4.91 13.85 -15.64
N VAL A 28 -5.07 12.68 -14.98
CA VAL A 28 -6.16 12.46 -14.01
C VAL A 28 -6.14 13.55 -12.94
N LEU A 29 -4.99 13.71 -12.26
CA LEU A 29 -4.88 14.64 -11.15
C LEU A 29 -5.08 16.09 -11.62
N ARG A 30 -4.56 16.43 -12.81
CA ARG A 30 -4.76 17.74 -13.44
C ARG A 30 -6.24 18.01 -13.71
N THR A 31 -6.96 17.03 -14.26
CA THR A 31 -8.39 17.12 -14.55
C THR A 31 -9.21 17.27 -13.26
N ILE A 32 -8.86 16.55 -12.21
CA ILE A 32 -9.54 16.67 -10.90
C ILE A 32 -9.25 18.04 -10.27
N SER A 33 -8.02 18.52 -10.41
CA SER A 33 -7.59 19.80 -9.85
C SER A 33 -8.27 21.01 -10.49
N THR A 34 -8.95 20.86 -11.65
CA THR A 34 -9.71 21.97 -12.25
C THR A 34 -10.95 22.36 -11.44
N TYR A 35 -11.51 21.41 -10.67
CA TYR A 35 -12.69 21.63 -9.84
C TYR A 35 -12.35 22.26 -8.48
N GLY A 36 -11.07 22.24 -8.09
CA GLY A 36 -10.60 22.86 -6.86
C GLY A 36 -9.31 22.25 -6.35
N GLU A 37 -8.82 22.82 -5.25
CA GLU A 37 -7.59 22.36 -4.62
C GLU A 37 -7.78 20.96 -4.00
N VAL A 38 -6.91 20.04 -4.40
CA VAL A 38 -6.90 18.66 -3.91
C VAL A 38 -5.91 18.55 -2.75
N THR A 39 -6.42 18.33 -1.54
CA THR A 39 -5.60 18.10 -0.35
C THR A 39 -4.95 16.72 -0.37
N MET A 40 -5.68 15.70 -0.84
CA MET A 40 -5.18 14.33 -0.87
C MET A 40 -5.70 13.58 -2.09
N PHE A 41 -4.79 12.92 -2.79
CA PHE A 41 -5.10 12.01 -3.89
C PHE A 41 -4.41 10.67 -3.62
N ARG A 42 -5.21 9.61 -3.39
CA ARG A 42 -4.70 8.29 -2.98
C ARG A 42 -5.25 7.19 -3.86
N SER A 43 -4.37 6.32 -4.36
CA SER A 43 -4.77 5.06 -5.01
C SER A 43 -5.17 4.01 -3.97
N LEU A 44 -6.25 3.27 -4.24
CA LEU A 44 -6.71 2.16 -3.40
C LEU A 44 -6.08 0.81 -3.79
N LYS A 45 -5.16 0.80 -4.76
CA LYS A 45 -4.45 -0.40 -5.22
C LYS A 45 -3.70 -1.13 -4.10
N TYR A 46 -3.19 -0.37 -3.12
CA TYR A 46 -2.38 -0.91 -2.01
C TYR A 46 -3.15 -0.92 -0.68
N HIS A 47 -4.48 -0.94 -0.72
CA HIS A 47 -5.25 -1.01 0.52
C HIS A 47 -4.99 -2.36 1.23
N PRO A 48 -4.71 -2.38 2.55
CA PRO A 48 -4.26 -3.58 3.25
C PRO A 48 -5.31 -4.70 3.37
N ILE A 49 -6.57 -4.37 3.14
CA ILE A 49 -7.72 -5.27 3.32
C ILE A 49 -8.37 -5.60 1.96
N CYS A 50 -8.73 -4.57 1.18
CA CYS A 50 -9.37 -4.72 -0.12
C CYS A 50 -8.64 -3.88 -1.18
N PRO A 51 -7.57 -4.40 -1.81
CA PRO A 51 -6.87 -3.68 -2.87
C PRO A 51 -7.76 -3.56 -4.11
N ILE A 52 -7.90 -2.35 -4.65
CA ILE A 52 -8.69 -2.07 -5.86
C ILE A 52 -7.82 -1.23 -6.81
N SER A 53 -7.48 -1.79 -7.97
CA SER A 53 -6.52 -1.16 -8.91
C SER A 53 -7.05 0.12 -9.57
N ASP A 54 -8.36 0.19 -9.81
CA ASP A 54 -9.00 1.19 -10.67
C ASP A 54 -9.76 2.25 -9.85
N ALA A 55 -9.60 2.21 -8.53
CA ALA A 55 -10.27 3.10 -7.61
C ALA A 55 -9.28 3.98 -6.87
N PHE A 56 -9.69 5.23 -6.69
CA PHE A 56 -8.92 6.26 -6.02
C PHE A 56 -9.83 6.95 -5.00
N MET A 57 -9.19 7.56 -4.01
CA MET A 57 -9.82 8.37 -2.99
C MET A 57 -9.24 9.77 -3.10
N VAL A 58 -10.13 10.75 -3.15
CA VAL A 58 -9.77 12.16 -3.27
C VAL A 58 -10.40 12.93 -2.13
N ILE A 59 -9.63 13.83 -1.53
CA ILE A 59 -10.10 14.77 -0.52
C ILE A 59 -9.79 16.17 -1.03
N PHE A 60 -10.83 16.98 -1.17
CA PHE A 60 -10.71 18.39 -1.55
C PHE A 60 -10.49 19.29 -0.34
N ALA A 61 -9.90 20.46 -0.59
CA ALA A 61 -9.76 21.50 0.43
C ALA A 61 -11.10 22.10 0.84
N THR A 62 -12.08 22.15 -0.07
CA THR A 62 -13.42 22.70 0.18
C THR A 62 -14.51 21.67 -0.18
N PRO A 63 -15.66 21.67 0.53
CA PRO A 63 -16.76 20.75 0.20
C PRO A 63 -17.49 21.16 -1.09
N ALA A 64 -17.42 22.43 -1.49
CA ALA A 64 -18.00 22.91 -2.73
C ALA A 64 -17.32 22.28 -3.96
N ALA A 65 -15.99 22.22 -3.99
CA ALA A 65 -15.23 21.58 -5.07
C ALA A 65 -15.56 20.09 -5.23
N ALA A 66 -15.73 19.38 -4.11
CA ALA A 66 -16.18 17.99 -4.13
C ALA A 66 -17.58 17.85 -4.73
N GLN A 67 -18.51 18.75 -4.37
CA GLN A 67 -19.85 18.72 -4.91
C GLN A 67 -19.88 19.05 -6.41
N GLU A 68 -19.06 19.99 -6.88
CA GLU A 68 -18.94 20.32 -8.30
C GLU A 68 -18.44 19.14 -9.13
N LEU A 69 -17.40 18.43 -8.67
CA LEU A 69 -16.94 17.21 -9.34
C LEU A 69 -18.01 16.12 -9.34
N LEU A 70 -18.77 15.97 -8.24
CA LEU A 70 -19.84 14.99 -8.15
C LEU A 70 -20.98 15.30 -9.14
N ASN A 71 -21.33 16.58 -9.30
CA ASN A 71 -22.32 17.03 -10.27
C ASN A 71 -21.84 16.89 -11.72
N ALA A 72 -20.54 17.06 -11.97
CA ALA A 72 -19.92 16.90 -13.29
C ALA A 72 -19.66 15.44 -13.69
N SER A 73 -19.82 14.50 -12.75
CA SER A 73 -19.58 13.08 -13.01
C SER A 73 -20.66 12.49 -13.92
N PRO A 74 -20.30 11.72 -14.97
CA PRO A 74 -18.95 11.26 -15.34
C PRO A 74 -18.09 12.29 -16.09
N VAL A 75 -16.82 12.44 -15.68
CA VAL A 75 -15.86 13.35 -16.35
C VAL A 75 -15.05 12.56 -17.39
N ILE A 76 -15.10 12.99 -18.64
CA ILE A 76 -14.36 12.37 -19.74
C ILE A 76 -13.18 13.27 -20.11
N TYR A 77 -11.99 12.69 -20.20
CA TYR A 77 -10.78 13.42 -20.61
C TYR A 77 -9.92 12.56 -21.54
N ARG A 78 -9.07 13.22 -22.32
CA ARG A 78 -8.20 12.59 -23.32
C ARG A 78 -6.75 12.76 -22.94
N VAL A 79 -5.98 11.68 -23.05
CA VAL A 79 -4.53 11.72 -22.88
C VAL A 79 -3.88 11.42 -24.22
N VAL A 80 -3.12 12.39 -24.72
CA VAL A 80 -2.25 12.20 -25.89
C VAL A 80 -0.90 11.71 -25.38
N SER A 81 -0.51 10.50 -25.77
CA SER A 81 0.81 9.96 -25.44
C SER A 81 1.71 10.02 -26.66
N SER A 82 2.80 10.78 -26.58
CA SER A 82 3.89 10.75 -27.56
C SER A 82 4.91 9.69 -27.12
N ASP A 83 5.10 8.61 -27.88
CA ASP A 83 6.15 7.64 -27.61
C ASP A 83 7.53 8.22 -27.96
N PRO A 84 8.48 8.35 -27.01
CA PRO A 84 9.79 8.92 -27.31
C PRO A 84 10.74 7.93 -28.02
N ARG A 85 10.34 6.67 -28.23
CA ARG A 85 11.17 5.63 -28.85
C ARG A 85 11.23 5.68 -30.38
N THR A 86 10.49 6.59 -31.01
CA THR A 86 10.42 6.74 -32.47
C THR A 86 11.19 7.97 -32.98
N GLN A 87 12.28 8.34 -32.31
CA GLN A 87 13.16 9.45 -32.73
C GLN A 87 14.36 8.99 -33.56
N THR A 88 14.15 8.07 -34.51
CA THR A 88 15.14 7.85 -35.58
C THR A 88 14.41 7.40 -36.84
N THR A 89 14.56 8.18 -37.92
CA THR A 89 14.00 8.00 -39.28
C THR A 89 12.59 8.54 -39.52
N ALA A 90 12.50 9.42 -40.53
CA ALA A 90 11.37 10.25 -40.91
C ALA A 90 10.12 9.44 -41.32
N SER A 91 9.32 9.00 -40.35
CA SER A 91 8.03 8.36 -40.61
C SER A 91 7.02 8.60 -39.47
N LYS A 92 5.94 9.34 -39.80
CA LYS A 92 4.65 9.51 -39.11
C LYS A 92 4.66 9.38 -37.56
N HIS A 93 4.58 10.51 -36.87
CA HIS A 93 4.16 10.56 -35.47
C HIS A 93 2.74 9.96 -35.33
N THR A 94 2.64 8.72 -34.87
CA THR A 94 1.36 8.13 -34.48
C THR A 94 1.05 8.60 -33.06
N GLU A 95 0.27 9.67 -32.95
CA GLU A 95 -0.27 10.13 -31.67
C GLU A 95 -1.33 9.13 -31.20
N PHE A 96 -1.09 8.47 -30.07
CA PHE A 96 -2.08 7.58 -29.47
C PHE A 96 -2.96 8.40 -28.52
N GLU A 97 -4.20 8.67 -28.96
CA GLU A 97 -5.23 9.27 -28.13
C GLU A 97 -5.96 8.19 -27.34
N GLN A 98 -5.93 8.27 -26.01
CA GLN A 98 -6.70 7.40 -25.15
C GLN A 98 -7.72 8.20 -24.36
N ILE A 99 -8.99 7.78 -24.46
CA ILE A 99 -10.11 8.37 -23.72
C ILE A 99 -10.21 7.67 -22.36
N PHE A 100 -10.37 8.48 -21.32
CA PHE A 100 -10.56 8.01 -19.95
C PHE A 100 -11.82 8.65 -19.37
N THR A 101 -12.52 7.88 -18.54
CA THR A 101 -13.71 8.31 -17.81
C THR A 101 -13.46 8.22 -16.32
N ILE A 102 -13.75 9.30 -15.60
CA ILE A 102 -13.71 9.40 -14.14
C ILE A 102 -15.15 9.41 -13.65
N ASN A 103 -15.53 8.36 -12.93
CA ASN A 103 -16.80 8.31 -12.21
C ASN A 103 -16.57 8.70 -10.75
N ALA A 104 -17.20 9.77 -10.30
CA ALA A 104 -17.16 10.20 -8.90
C ALA A 104 -18.38 9.71 -8.13
N SER A 105 -18.16 9.27 -6.89
CA SER A 105 -19.23 8.92 -5.95
C SER A 105 -18.92 9.46 -4.56
N SER A 106 -19.98 9.78 -3.81
CA SER A 106 -19.86 10.18 -2.41
C SER A 106 -19.21 9.06 -1.60
N SER A 107 -18.25 9.40 -0.76
CA SER A 107 -17.55 8.38 0.04
C SER A 107 -18.30 8.01 1.32
N SER A 108 -18.41 6.70 1.59
CA SER A 108 -18.82 6.15 2.88
C SER A 108 -17.62 5.94 3.83
N PHE A 109 -16.48 6.57 3.55
CA PHE A 109 -15.25 6.35 4.29
C PHE A 109 -15.35 6.89 5.71
N ASN A 110 -15.20 5.99 6.69
CA ASN A 110 -15.25 6.36 8.10
C ASN A 110 -13.87 6.86 8.57
N HIS A 111 -13.68 8.18 8.49
CA HIS A 111 -12.44 8.85 8.91
C HIS A 111 -12.07 8.56 10.37
N LYS A 112 -13.04 8.47 11.28
CA LYS A 112 -12.79 8.14 12.70
C LYS A 112 -12.20 6.74 12.83
N LYS A 113 -12.78 5.76 12.14
CA LYS A 113 -12.29 4.38 12.13
C LYS A 113 -10.90 4.28 11.52
N PHE A 114 -10.63 5.04 10.44
CA PHE A 114 -9.31 5.07 9.82
C PHE A 114 -8.23 5.58 10.78
N LEU A 115 -8.49 6.70 11.47
CA LEU A 115 -7.54 7.31 12.40
C LEU A 115 -7.25 6.41 13.62
N GLY A 116 -8.26 5.72 14.14
CA GLY A 116 -8.12 4.80 15.28
C GLY A 116 -7.63 3.39 14.91
N SER A 117 -7.48 3.07 13.62
CA SER A 117 -7.16 1.72 13.17
C SER A 117 -5.65 1.53 13.02
N ARG A 118 -5.12 0.54 13.74
CA ARG A 118 -3.70 0.12 13.69
C ARG A 118 -3.27 -0.39 12.30
N PHE A 119 -4.21 -0.90 11.51
CA PHE A 119 -3.90 -1.49 10.20
C PHE A 119 -3.92 -0.47 9.06
N THR A 120 -4.53 0.69 9.27
CA THR A 120 -4.74 1.69 8.20
C THR A 120 -4.03 3.00 8.49
N ASN A 121 -3.88 3.37 9.77
CA ASN A 121 -3.10 4.52 10.20
C ASN A 121 -1.74 4.06 10.76
N PRO A 122 -0.62 4.32 10.06
CA PRO A 122 0.71 3.91 10.52
C PRO A 122 1.18 4.70 11.75
N LEU A 123 0.55 5.84 12.06
CA LEU A 123 0.87 6.67 13.23
C LEU A 123 0.05 6.25 14.46
N HIS A 124 -0.80 5.22 14.36
CA HIS A 124 -1.63 4.77 15.48
C HIS A 124 -1.05 3.53 16.15
N GLY A 125 -0.57 3.69 17.39
CA GLY A 125 -0.02 2.62 18.22
C GLY A 125 1.49 2.47 18.08
N PRO A 126 2.08 1.41 18.68
CA PRO A 126 3.51 1.12 18.51
C PRO A 126 3.85 0.99 17.03
N PHE A 127 4.96 1.56 16.58
CA PHE A 127 5.38 1.48 15.18
C PHE A 127 5.58 0.01 14.75
N PHE A 128 5.04 -0.37 13.59
CA PHE A 128 5.20 -1.72 13.03
C PHE A 128 5.92 -1.67 11.68
N PRO A 129 7.02 -2.43 11.48
CA PRO A 129 7.68 -2.56 10.18
C PRO A 129 6.70 -2.90 9.05
N VAL A 130 6.83 -2.22 7.91
CA VAL A 130 6.14 -2.62 6.69
C VAL A 130 6.87 -3.85 6.13
N HIS A 131 6.13 -4.88 5.71
CA HIS A 131 6.77 -6.03 5.08
C HIS A 131 7.35 -5.63 3.72
N THR A 132 8.57 -6.08 3.39
CA THR A 132 9.26 -5.71 2.13
C THR A 132 8.46 -6.03 0.87
N SER A 133 7.64 -7.09 0.89
CA SER A 133 6.77 -7.43 -0.24
C SER A 133 5.56 -6.50 -0.39
N LYS A 134 5.20 -5.76 0.66
CA LYS A 134 4.12 -4.78 0.66
C LYS A 134 4.60 -3.41 0.24
N SER A 135 5.90 -3.13 0.36
CA SER A 135 6.48 -1.92 -0.19
C SER A 135 6.87 -2.09 -1.67
N PHE A 136 6.50 -1.10 -2.49
CA PHE A 136 6.97 -1.00 -3.86
C PHE A 136 8.50 -0.84 -3.92
N ILE A 137 9.06 0.03 -3.08
CA ILE A 137 10.50 0.32 -3.05
C ILE A 137 11.23 -0.92 -2.51
N GLY A 138 10.77 -1.50 -1.40
CA GLY A 138 11.33 -2.74 -0.86
C GLY A 138 11.32 -3.89 -1.87
N SER A 139 10.21 -4.09 -2.59
CA SER A 139 10.14 -5.10 -3.64
C SER A 139 11.08 -4.79 -4.82
N ALA A 140 11.20 -3.54 -5.26
CA ALA A 140 12.10 -3.16 -6.35
C ALA A 140 13.56 -3.38 -5.97
N LEU A 141 13.97 -2.92 -4.78
CA LEU A 141 15.30 -3.11 -4.24
C LEU A 141 15.66 -4.60 -4.12
N SER A 142 14.72 -5.43 -3.68
CA SER A 142 14.92 -6.88 -3.58
C SER A 142 15.12 -7.59 -4.93
N ARG A 143 14.66 -6.98 -6.04
CA ARG A 143 14.83 -7.50 -7.40
C ARG A 143 16.14 -7.07 -8.04
N HIS A 144 16.59 -5.84 -7.75
CA HIS A 144 17.73 -5.23 -8.42
C HIS A 144 19.05 -5.34 -7.64
N ILE A 145 19.00 -5.63 -6.34
CA ILE A 145 20.21 -5.75 -5.51
C ILE A 145 20.39 -7.21 -5.09
N SER A 146 21.62 -7.72 -5.25
CA SER A 146 22.00 -9.07 -4.82
C SER A 146 21.79 -9.25 -3.32
N LYS A 147 21.13 -10.35 -2.94
CA LYS A 147 20.77 -10.67 -1.54
C LYS A 147 22.00 -10.84 -0.62
N ASP A 148 23.14 -11.19 -1.19
CA ASP A 148 24.38 -11.46 -0.45
C ASP A 148 25.16 -10.17 -0.11
N SER A 149 24.68 -9.00 -0.56
CA SER A 149 25.31 -7.72 -0.26
C SER A 149 24.78 -7.13 1.05
N ILE A 150 25.70 -6.77 1.96
CA ILE A 150 25.40 -5.99 3.18
C ILE A 150 24.62 -4.70 2.87
N ARG A 151 24.90 -4.09 1.70
CA ARG A 151 24.21 -2.87 1.24
C ARG A 151 22.73 -3.15 0.96
N ALA A 152 22.40 -4.33 0.44
CA ALA A 152 21.02 -4.74 0.17
C ALA A 152 20.24 -4.86 1.49
N ALA A 153 20.84 -5.47 2.50
CA ALA A 153 20.24 -5.63 3.82
C ALA A 153 19.99 -4.26 4.47
N GLY A 154 20.98 -3.37 4.49
CA GLY A 154 20.83 -2.03 5.09
C GLY A 154 19.85 -1.12 4.34
N LEU A 155 19.82 -1.17 3.01
CA LEU A 155 18.90 -0.35 2.21
C LEU A 155 17.45 -0.85 2.32
N LEU A 156 17.25 -2.17 2.39
CA LEU A 156 15.93 -2.77 2.64
C LEU A 156 15.47 -2.53 4.08
N ASP A 157 16.39 -2.51 5.04
CA ASP A 157 16.11 -2.18 6.43
C ASP A 157 15.69 -0.72 6.57
N TRP A 158 16.41 0.21 5.94
CA TRP A 158 16.04 1.63 5.89
C TRP A 158 14.64 1.88 5.32
N GLU A 159 14.23 1.07 4.34
CA GLU A 159 12.98 1.27 3.61
C GLU A 159 11.77 0.65 4.34
N SER A 160 11.91 -0.58 4.82
CA SER A 160 10.83 -1.34 5.46
C SER A 160 10.86 -1.23 6.99
N ASP A 161 11.85 -0.48 7.51
CA ASP A 161 12.22 -0.32 8.92
C ASP A 161 12.11 -1.66 9.63
N ARG A 162 12.80 -2.70 9.12
CA ARG A 162 12.62 -4.08 9.59
C ARG A 162 12.92 -4.07 11.09
N GLY A 163 11.88 -3.92 11.89
CA GLY A 163 11.89 -3.75 13.35
C GLY A 163 12.32 -4.99 14.12
N ARG A 164 13.36 -5.65 13.64
CA ARG A 164 14.24 -6.54 14.37
C ARG A 164 15.65 -6.16 13.94
N GLY A 165 16.16 -5.10 14.56
CA GLY A 165 17.56 -4.74 14.45
C GLY A 165 18.41 -5.96 14.75
N ILE A 166 19.44 -6.19 13.93
CA ILE A 166 20.37 -7.30 14.08
C ILE A 166 19.64 -8.64 13.92
N LEU A 167 20.15 -9.49 13.04
CA LEU A 167 19.82 -10.91 13.12
C LEU A 167 19.91 -11.28 14.60
N ARG A 168 18.85 -11.88 15.20
CA ARG A 168 19.16 -12.93 16.16
C ARG A 168 20.12 -13.81 15.38
N ILE A 169 21.41 -13.67 15.68
CA ILE A 169 22.41 -14.69 15.45
C ILE A 169 21.73 -15.87 16.12
N ARG A 170 20.99 -16.65 15.34
CA ARG A 170 20.64 -18.00 15.70
C ARG A 170 22.02 -18.62 15.71
N SER A 171 22.67 -18.56 16.87
CA SER A 171 23.79 -19.44 17.13
C SER A 171 23.30 -20.80 16.67
N LYS A 172 23.98 -21.35 15.67
CA LYS A 172 23.83 -22.75 15.26
C LYS A 172 24.49 -23.66 16.30
N GLU A 173 24.60 -23.23 17.55
CA GLU A 173 24.88 -24.13 18.63
C GLU A 173 23.55 -24.78 19.00
N ASN A 174 23.52 -26.09 18.76
CA ASN A 174 22.48 -27.00 19.19
C ASN A 174 22.15 -26.73 20.65
N ILE A 175 21.10 -25.96 20.91
CA ILE A 175 20.38 -26.07 22.17
C ILE A 175 19.47 -27.27 21.97
N GLU A 176 20.02 -28.44 22.27
CA GLU A 176 19.23 -29.62 22.62
C GLU A 176 18.17 -29.13 23.60
N THR A 177 16.93 -29.13 23.15
CA THR A 177 15.79 -28.88 24.03
C THR A 177 15.71 -30.11 24.92
N PRO A 178 15.83 -30.04 26.25
CA PRO A 178 15.50 -31.17 27.11
C PRO A 178 13.98 -31.24 27.18
N GLY A 179 13.38 -31.66 26.07
CA GLY A 179 11.95 -31.73 25.82
C GLY A 179 11.51 -33.17 25.54
N ILE A 180 12.21 -34.16 26.12
CA ILE A 180 11.74 -35.54 26.28
C ILE A 180 12.22 -36.02 27.65
N MET A 181 11.61 -35.50 28.71
CA MET A 181 11.64 -36.09 30.06
C MET A 181 10.20 -36.09 30.58
N ALA A 182 9.30 -36.70 29.82
CA ALA A 182 7.90 -36.89 30.19
C ALA A 182 7.46 -38.35 30.10
N ARG A 183 8.39 -39.32 30.26
CA ARG A 183 8.00 -40.74 30.31
C ARG A 183 8.59 -41.61 31.43
N ASP A 184 9.57 -41.16 32.20
CA ASP A 184 10.22 -42.05 33.19
C ASP A 184 10.01 -41.68 34.67
N ILE A 185 9.01 -40.87 35.00
CA ILE A 185 8.68 -40.57 36.42
C ILE A 185 7.62 -41.52 37.01
N PHE A 186 6.92 -42.33 36.21
CA PHE A 186 5.93 -43.30 36.73
C PHE A 186 6.46 -44.74 36.92
N ALA A 187 7.72 -45.03 36.61
CA ALA A 187 8.28 -46.38 36.74
C ALA A 187 9.08 -46.65 38.04
N VAL A 188 9.23 -45.66 38.92
CA VAL A 188 10.02 -45.81 40.17
C VAL A 188 9.14 -45.93 41.43
N GLN A 189 7.83 -45.64 41.36
CA GLN A 189 6.94 -45.74 42.53
C GLN A 189 6.22 -47.10 42.68
N GLU A 190 6.36 -48.03 41.73
CA GLU A 190 5.69 -49.34 41.81
C GLU A 190 6.59 -50.49 42.30
N SER A 191 7.87 -50.23 42.59
CA SER A 191 8.82 -51.23 43.13
C SER A 191 9.04 -51.18 44.64
N GLU A 192 8.49 -50.19 45.37
CA GLU A 192 8.61 -50.11 46.83
C GLU A 192 7.41 -50.67 47.62
N ASN A 193 6.31 -51.06 46.98
CA ASN A 193 5.14 -51.62 47.67
C ASN A 193 5.04 -53.16 47.61
N LYS A 194 6.17 -53.85 47.38
CA LYS A 194 6.23 -55.33 47.35
C LYS A 194 7.33 -55.93 48.23
N LYS A 195 7.72 -55.22 49.29
CA LYS A 195 8.44 -55.78 50.44
C LYS A 195 7.86 -55.20 51.72
N ASN A 196 6.71 -55.74 52.12
CA ASN A 196 6.32 -56.05 53.50
C ASN A 196 5.15 -57.02 53.45
#